data_AF-A0A5J5AAW3-F1
#
_entry.id   AF-A0A5J5AAW3-F1
#
_cell.length_a   1.000
_cell.length_b   1.000
_cell.length_c   1.000
_cell.angle_alpha   90.00
_cell.angle_beta   90.00
_cell.angle_gamma   90.00
#
_symmetry.space_group_name_H-M   'P 1'
#
loop_
_entity.id
_entity.type
_entity.pdbx_description
1 polymer ?
#
loop_
_entity_poly.entity_id
_entity_poly.type
_entity_poly.pdbx_seq_one_letter_code
_entity_poly.pdbx_strand_id
1 'polypeptide(L)'
;MAMASKSRQWPDLPCATRLVISVYSFGFDVSRRSDGTVNRCLIKFFDPKCPSSSKPINGVTSSDVTVDPSRNLWFRLYVPSAAAGSSSDDSELPVLVHFHGGGFVFCGANSAPYHLLCRRFAHELPAVVVSINYRLAPEHRVPSQYDDGFDTLRFIDFNQHVLPPNADLSRCFISGDSAGGNLAHHVTLRAANHHFERLKVIGQIAMQPFFGGEERTESELRLTNAPLVNTERTDWMWRAFLPVGSNRDNEAANVFGPNSVDISDMKFPATILFMGGYDPLQDWQRRYREGLNKYGKEVYSIEYPNAFHSFYVFPNLPEASLLIRERAFVLGRKLHHQAILAQELVYVLHKSSFETSNGGKATKSDNGKG
;
A
#
# COMPACT_ATOMS: atom_id res chain seq x y z
N MET A 1 2.12 21.54 -39.96
CA MET A 1 2.02 21.69 -38.49
C MET A 1 1.28 20.49 -37.94
N ALA A 2 2.00 19.49 -37.45
CA ALA A 2 1.40 18.37 -36.75
C ALA A 2 0.88 18.88 -35.40
N MET A 3 -0.42 18.74 -35.13
CA MET A 3 -0.92 18.92 -33.77
C MET A 3 -0.23 17.87 -32.91
N ALA A 4 0.63 18.32 -32.00
CA ALA A 4 1.11 17.49 -30.91
C ALA A 4 -0.12 16.93 -30.20
N SER A 5 -0.33 15.61 -30.29
CA SER A 5 -1.39 14.97 -29.51
C SER A 5 -1.06 15.28 -28.05
N LYS A 6 -1.98 15.91 -27.32
CA LYS A 6 -1.84 16.06 -25.88
C LYS A 6 -1.82 14.64 -25.32
N SER A 7 -0.63 14.09 -25.07
CA SER A 7 -0.45 12.80 -24.43
C SER A 7 -1.32 12.79 -23.18
N ARG A 8 -2.23 11.84 -23.09
CA ARG A 8 -3.17 11.72 -21.98
C ARG A 8 -2.37 11.66 -20.67
N GLN A 9 -2.48 12.71 -19.85
CA GLN A 9 -1.69 12.80 -18.61
C GLN A 9 -2.22 11.86 -17.49
N TRP A 10 -3.43 11.31 -17.63
CA TRP A 10 -4.11 10.55 -16.59
C TRP A 10 -4.98 9.41 -17.16
N PRO A 11 -5.11 8.25 -16.47
CA PRO A 11 -5.96 7.15 -16.92
C PRO A 11 -7.45 7.53 -16.86
N ASP A 12 -8.27 6.88 -17.69
CA ASP A 12 -9.73 6.98 -17.59
C ASP A 12 -10.22 6.23 -16.37
N LEU A 13 -10.73 6.98 -15.38
CA LEU A 13 -11.27 6.42 -14.16
C LEU A 13 -12.80 6.56 -14.13
N PRO A 14 -13.53 5.56 -13.56
CA PRO A 14 -14.96 5.69 -13.32
C PRO A 14 -15.28 6.98 -12.56
N CYS A 15 -16.41 7.62 -12.89
CA CYS A 15 -16.82 8.89 -12.29
C CYS A 15 -16.85 8.85 -10.75
N ALA A 16 -17.39 7.76 -10.19
CA ALA A 16 -17.41 7.54 -8.73
C ALA A 16 -16.00 7.53 -8.12
N THR A 17 -15.05 6.83 -8.75
CA THR A 17 -13.64 6.80 -8.29
C THR A 17 -13.01 8.19 -8.35
N ARG A 18 -13.24 8.94 -9.45
CA ARG A 18 -12.75 10.32 -9.59
C ARG A 18 -13.30 11.21 -8.49
N LEU A 19 -14.58 11.09 -8.15
CA LEU A 19 -15.19 11.87 -7.07
C LEU A 19 -14.54 11.57 -5.73
N VAL A 20 -14.37 10.29 -5.37
CA VAL A 20 -13.74 9.88 -4.11
C VAL A 20 -12.30 10.40 -4.03
N ILE A 21 -11.53 10.24 -5.11
CA ILE A 21 -10.15 10.75 -5.22
C ILE A 21 -10.09 12.26 -5.03
N SER A 22 -11.01 13.01 -5.66
CA SER A 22 -11.09 14.47 -5.51
C SER A 22 -11.44 14.89 -4.08
N VAL A 23 -12.36 14.17 -3.40
CA VAL A 23 -12.73 14.44 -2.01
C VAL A 23 -11.53 14.24 -1.08
N TYR A 24 -10.79 13.13 -1.21
CA TYR A 24 -9.57 12.90 -0.43
C TYR A 24 -8.51 13.97 -0.72
N SER A 25 -8.25 14.25 -2.00
CA SER A 25 -7.24 15.25 -2.40
C SER A 25 -7.58 16.63 -1.83
N PHE A 26 -8.83 17.06 -1.94
CA PHE A 26 -9.32 18.30 -1.35
C PHE A 26 -9.16 18.30 0.17
N GLY A 27 -9.57 17.22 0.84
CA GLY A 27 -9.43 17.05 2.29
C GLY A 27 -7.99 17.17 2.78
N PHE A 28 -7.04 16.55 2.05
CA PHE A 28 -5.61 16.70 2.33
C PHE A 28 -5.16 18.15 2.13
N ASP A 29 -5.58 18.81 1.05
CA ASP A 29 -5.16 20.18 0.76
C ASP A 29 -5.66 21.17 1.82
N VAL A 30 -6.95 21.14 2.18
CA VAL A 30 -7.51 22.09 3.15
C VAL A 30 -7.07 21.83 4.60
N SER A 31 -6.58 20.62 4.88
CA SER A 31 -6.11 20.26 6.22
C SER A 31 -4.64 20.60 6.44
N ARG A 32 -3.85 20.81 5.39
CA ARG A 32 -2.44 21.26 5.49
C ARG A 32 -2.38 22.76 5.71
N ARG A 33 -1.49 23.21 6.61
CA ARG A 33 -1.21 24.64 6.81
C ARG A 33 0.20 24.98 6.34
N SER A 34 0.39 26.23 5.92
CA SER A 34 1.69 26.72 5.43
C SER A 34 2.77 26.71 6.52
N ASP A 35 2.39 26.80 7.79
CA ASP A 35 3.29 26.71 8.95
C ASP A 35 3.77 25.27 9.25
N GLY A 36 3.36 24.28 8.45
CA GLY A 36 3.73 22.88 8.61
C GLY A 36 2.86 22.11 9.61
N THR A 37 1.84 22.72 10.21
CA THR A 37 0.85 22.04 11.05
C THR A 37 -0.29 21.46 10.22
N VAL A 38 -1.04 20.52 10.80
CA VAL A 38 -2.20 19.89 10.17
C VAL A 38 -3.46 20.08 11.01
N ASN A 39 -4.59 20.32 10.36
CA ASN A 39 -5.89 20.40 11.02
C ASN A 39 -6.48 19.01 11.23
N ARG A 40 -6.11 18.37 12.35
CA ARG A 40 -6.62 17.04 12.76
C ARG A 40 -8.13 16.97 12.90
N CYS A 41 -8.79 18.06 13.26
CA CYS A 41 -10.25 18.10 13.38
C CYS A 41 -10.90 18.08 11.99
N LEU A 42 -10.40 18.91 11.08
CA LEU A 42 -10.93 19.01 9.72
C LEU A 42 -10.74 17.71 8.91
N ILE A 43 -9.57 17.09 9.00
CA ILE A 43 -9.30 15.88 8.21
C ILE A 43 -10.21 14.71 8.59
N LYS A 44 -10.74 14.66 9.82
CA LYS A 44 -11.69 13.62 10.26
C LYS A 44 -12.95 13.57 9.39
N PHE A 45 -13.38 14.69 8.81
CA PHE A 45 -14.53 14.72 7.90
C PHE A 45 -14.24 14.07 6.55
N PHE A 46 -12.96 13.95 6.17
CA PHE A 46 -12.52 13.36 4.91
C PHE A 46 -11.92 11.95 5.08
N ASP A 47 -11.84 11.45 6.31
CA ASP A 47 -11.24 10.17 6.64
C ASP A 47 -12.26 9.26 7.35
N PRO A 48 -13.23 8.69 6.60
CA PRO A 48 -14.27 7.84 7.17
C PRO A 48 -13.63 6.63 7.86
N LYS A 49 -14.01 6.38 9.11
CA LYS A 49 -13.49 5.27 9.90
C LYS A 49 -14.46 4.08 9.91
N CYS A 50 -13.93 2.87 9.92
CA CYS A 50 -14.69 1.66 10.13
C CYS A 50 -14.45 1.12 11.56
N PRO A 51 -15.49 0.67 12.28
CA PRO A 51 -15.30 -0.08 13.51
C PRO A 51 -14.72 -1.47 13.21
N SER A 52 -14.16 -2.13 14.23
CA SER A 52 -13.86 -3.56 14.16
C SER A 52 -15.17 -4.38 14.22
N SER A 53 -15.12 -5.66 13.85
CA SER A 53 -16.29 -6.54 13.84
C SER A 53 -15.92 -7.95 14.25
N SER A 54 -16.45 -8.39 15.39
CA SER A 54 -16.36 -9.79 15.83
C SER A 54 -17.23 -10.73 14.99
N LYS A 55 -18.26 -10.21 14.32
CA LYS A 55 -19.03 -10.96 13.33
C LYS A 55 -18.25 -11.04 12.02
N PRO A 56 -18.05 -12.25 11.43
CA PRO A 56 -17.35 -12.38 10.16
C PRO A 56 -18.05 -11.60 9.04
N ILE A 57 -17.31 -10.77 8.33
CA ILE A 57 -17.75 -10.10 7.09
C ILE A 57 -16.87 -10.63 5.97
N ASN A 58 -17.47 -11.26 4.96
CA ASN A 58 -16.76 -12.00 3.92
C ASN A 58 -15.76 -13.02 4.51
N GLY A 59 -16.18 -13.73 5.56
CA GLY A 59 -15.34 -14.72 6.22
C GLY A 59 -14.09 -14.14 6.89
N VAL A 60 -14.12 -12.88 7.34
CA VAL A 60 -13.03 -12.27 8.11
C VAL A 60 -13.61 -11.54 9.31
N THR A 61 -13.06 -11.80 10.49
CA THR A 61 -13.32 -11.03 11.72
C THR A 61 -12.25 -9.97 11.90
N SER A 62 -12.54 -8.92 12.68
CA SER A 62 -11.54 -7.93 13.07
C SER A 62 -11.71 -7.48 14.52
N SER A 63 -10.60 -7.20 15.18
CA SER A 63 -10.52 -6.69 16.55
C SER A 63 -9.36 -5.70 16.69
N ASP A 64 -9.42 -4.83 17.69
CA ASP A 64 -8.36 -3.86 17.97
C ASP A 64 -7.57 -4.32 19.21
N VAL A 65 -6.24 -4.38 19.10
CA VAL A 65 -5.34 -4.83 20.17
C VAL A 65 -4.41 -3.68 20.55
N THR A 66 -4.40 -3.32 21.83
CA THR A 66 -3.50 -2.27 22.34
C THR A 66 -2.11 -2.85 22.56
N VAL A 67 -1.10 -2.18 22.01
CA VAL A 67 0.33 -2.51 22.18
C VAL A 67 0.93 -1.67 23.31
N ASP A 68 0.70 -0.36 23.26
CA ASP A 68 1.19 0.58 24.27
C ASP A 68 0.16 1.71 24.47
N PRO A 69 -0.56 1.73 25.60
CA PRO A 69 -1.58 2.74 25.86
C PRO A 69 -0.98 4.15 26.07
N SER A 70 0.28 4.27 26.51
CA SER A 70 0.90 5.58 26.78
C SER A 70 1.12 6.41 25.51
N ARG A 71 1.23 5.75 24.37
CA ARG A 71 1.41 6.35 23.04
C ARG A 71 0.19 6.18 22.13
N ASN A 72 -0.90 5.61 22.66
CA ASN A 72 -2.06 5.18 21.87
C ASN A 72 -1.65 4.30 20.67
N LEU A 73 -0.70 3.39 20.88
CA LEU A 73 -0.24 2.45 19.88
C LEU A 73 -1.08 1.17 19.96
N TRP A 74 -1.72 0.84 18.85
CA TRP A 74 -2.58 -0.33 18.71
C TRP A 74 -2.52 -0.82 17.26
N PHE A 75 -2.98 -2.04 17.04
CA PHE A 75 -3.19 -2.57 15.69
C PHE A 75 -4.59 -3.14 15.55
N ARG A 76 -5.13 -3.11 14.33
CA ARG A 76 -6.30 -3.89 13.97
C ARG A 76 -5.87 -5.26 13.48
N LEU A 77 -6.32 -6.28 14.17
CA LEU A 77 -6.17 -7.68 13.78
C LEU A 77 -7.30 -8.06 12.82
N TYR A 78 -6.97 -8.76 11.74
CA TYR A 78 -7.94 -9.41 10.85
C TYR A 78 -7.66 -10.91 10.81
N VAL A 79 -8.69 -11.70 11.11
CA VAL A 79 -8.59 -13.16 11.19
C VAL A 79 -9.59 -13.80 10.21
N PRO A 80 -9.11 -14.54 9.18
CA PRO A 80 -10.00 -15.25 8.27
C PRO A 80 -10.71 -16.42 8.96
N SER A 81 -11.95 -16.71 8.58
CA SER A 81 -12.80 -17.72 9.23
C SER A 81 -12.26 -19.15 9.15
N ALA A 82 -11.43 -19.45 8.14
CA ALA A 82 -10.69 -20.72 8.09
C ALA A 82 -9.78 -20.91 9.33
N ALA A 83 -9.37 -19.82 9.98
CA ALA A 83 -8.61 -19.83 11.23
C ALA A 83 -9.46 -20.04 12.50
N ALA A 84 -10.78 -19.82 12.40
CA ALA A 84 -11.65 -19.66 13.56
C ALA A 84 -12.51 -20.90 13.88
N GLY A 85 -12.43 -22.00 13.12
CA GLY A 85 -13.45 -23.06 13.25
C GLY A 85 -13.23 -24.44 12.63
N SER A 86 -12.03 -24.96 12.40
CA SER A 86 -11.88 -26.37 11.96
C SER A 86 -10.75 -27.11 12.65
N SER A 87 -11.13 -28.08 13.49
CA SER A 87 -10.26 -29.09 14.12
C SER A 87 -9.81 -30.20 13.16
N SER A 88 -9.62 -29.89 11.87
CA SER A 88 -9.25 -30.89 10.86
C SER A 88 -8.51 -30.36 9.63
N ASP A 89 -8.13 -29.08 9.59
CA ASP A 89 -7.23 -28.53 8.56
C ASP A 89 -6.27 -27.53 9.24
N ASP A 90 -5.28 -28.08 9.96
CA ASP A 90 -4.19 -27.42 10.71
C ASP A 90 -3.22 -26.64 9.80
N SER A 91 -3.72 -25.91 8.80
CA SER A 91 -2.86 -25.08 7.96
C SER A 91 -2.48 -23.80 8.72
N GLU A 92 -1.23 -23.77 9.20
CA GLU A 92 -0.57 -22.58 9.72
C GLU A 92 -0.65 -21.42 8.72
N LEU A 93 -1.19 -20.29 9.18
CA LEU A 93 -1.39 -19.09 8.38
C LEU A 93 -0.23 -18.12 8.55
N PRO A 94 0.30 -17.55 7.45
CA PRO A 94 1.31 -16.51 7.55
C PRO A 94 0.75 -15.26 8.23
N VAL A 95 1.63 -14.50 8.88
CA VAL A 95 1.30 -13.22 9.51
C VAL A 95 1.73 -12.08 8.59
N LEU A 96 0.80 -11.23 8.17
CA LEU A 96 1.06 -10.04 7.37
C LEU A 96 0.96 -8.79 8.25
N VAL A 97 2.09 -8.20 8.60
CA VAL A 97 2.14 -6.92 9.31
C VAL A 97 2.07 -5.79 8.29
N HIS A 98 1.02 -4.96 8.36
CA HIS A 98 0.72 -3.95 7.35
C HIS A 98 0.75 -2.53 7.92
N PHE A 99 1.48 -1.64 7.22
CA PHE A 99 1.53 -0.21 7.45
C PHE A 99 0.69 0.52 6.42
N HIS A 100 -0.29 1.30 6.87
CA HIS A 100 -1.09 2.14 5.99
C HIS A 100 -0.28 3.33 5.47
N GLY A 101 -0.63 3.84 4.29
CA GLY A 101 -0.12 5.06 3.69
C GLY A 101 -0.81 6.33 4.21
N GLY A 102 -0.75 7.40 3.43
CA GLY A 102 -1.21 8.73 3.84
C GLY A 102 -0.08 9.75 4.08
N GLY A 103 1.10 9.52 3.51
CA GLY A 103 2.19 10.49 3.55
C GLY A 103 2.70 10.78 4.97
N PHE A 104 2.70 9.78 5.86
CA PHE A 104 3.06 9.87 7.29
C PHE A 104 2.15 10.74 8.15
N VAL A 105 1.23 11.47 7.53
CA VAL A 105 0.38 12.49 8.17
C VAL A 105 -1.08 12.08 8.21
N PHE A 106 -1.58 11.33 7.24
CA PHE A 106 -3.00 11.06 7.09
C PHE A 106 -3.36 9.59 7.33
N CYS A 107 -4.66 9.33 7.46
CA CYS A 107 -5.27 8.01 7.62
C CYS A 107 -4.90 7.32 8.95
N GLY A 108 -5.35 6.06 9.10
CA GLY A 108 -5.14 5.20 10.26
C GLY A 108 -5.48 3.75 9.92
N ALA A 109 -5.17 2.80 10.80
CA ALA A 109 -5.51 1.38 10.60
C ALA A 109 -7.02 1.12 10.49
N ASN A 110 -7.84 2.02 11.04
CA ASN A 110 -9.29 2.00 10.95
C ASN A 110 -9.88 2.91 9.85
N SER A 111 -9.07 3.58 9.03
CA SER A 111 -9.59 4.30 7.86
C SER A 111 -10.24 3.31 6.90
N ALA A 112 -11.42 3.63 6.40
CA ALA A 112 -12.21 2.77 5.51
C ALA A 112 -11.40 2.15 4.35
N PRO A 113 -10.61 2.91 3.56
CA PRO A 113 -9.80 2.32 2.48
C PRO A 113 -8.84 1.23 2.97
N TYR A 114 -8.16 1.46 4.10
CA TYR A 114 -7.23 0.50 4.68
C TYR A 114 -7.91 -0.66 5.39
N HIS A 115 -9.06 -0.41 6.00
CA HIS A 115 -9.87 -1.46 6.57
C HIS A 115 -10.35 -2.46 5.51
N LEU A 116 -10.82 -1.95 4.37
CA LEU A 116 -11.25 -2.77 3.24
C LEU A 116 -10.05 -3.50 2.59
N LEU A 117 -8.90 -2.84 2.46
CA LEU A 117 -7.68 -3.47 1.94
C LEU A 117 -7.21 -4.63 2.84
N CYS A 118 -7.07 -4.40 4.15
CA CYS A 118 -6.59 -5.43 5.08
C CYS A 118 -7.56 -6.60 5.21
N ARG A 119 -8.88 -6.33 5.22
CA ARG A 119 -9.89 -7.40 5.21
C ARG A 119 -9.75 -8.27 3.96
N ARG A 120 -9.51 -7.64 2.81
CA ARG A 120 -9.31 -8.34 1.55
C ARG A 120 -8.01 -9.15 1.52
N PHE A 121 -6.91 -8.63 2.09
CA PHE A 121 -5.69 -9.41 2.28
C PHE A 121 -5.95 -10.64 3.15
N ALA A 122 -6.63 -10.48 4.29
CA ALA A 122 -6.94 -11.61 5.15
C ALA A 122 -7.79 -12.68 4.45
N HIS A 123 -8.75 -12.26 3.61
CA HIS A 123 -9.61 -13.17 2.87
C HIS A 123 -8.90 -13.87 1.70
N GLU A 124 -8.21 -13.12 0.84
CA GLU A 124 -7.73 -13.62 -0.44
C GLU A 124 -6.26 -14.13 -0.43
N LEU A 125 -5.44 -13.70 0.55
CA LEU A 125 -4.08 -14.22 0.80
C LEU A 125 -4.02 -15.35 1.84
N PRO A 126 -5.17 -15.86 2.28
CA PRO A 126 -5.41 -16.44 3.62
C PRO A 126 -4.28 -16.18 4.64
N ALA A 127 -4.26 -14.99 5.21
CA ALA A 127 -3.24 -14.55 6.16
C ALA A 127 -3.88 -13.88 7.39
N VAL A 128 -3.22 -13.98 8.54
CA VAL A 128 -3.54 -13.16 9.70
C VAL A 128 -2.94 -11.77 9.45
N VAL A 129 -3.77 -10.72 9.41
CA VAL A 129 -3.28 -9.36 9.09
C VAL A 129 -3.24 -8.51 10.36
N VAL A 130 -2.07 -7.93 10.64
CA VAL A 130 -1.81 -7.01 11.74
C VAL A 130 -1.64 -5.61 11.15
N SER A 131 -2.69 -4.79 11.14
CA SER A 131 -2.67 -3.43 10.58
C SER A 131 -2.33 -2.40 11.66
N ILE A 132 -1.13 -1.83 11.62
CA ILE A 132 -0.59 -1.00 12.70
C ILE A 132 -1.14 0.43 12.60
N ASN A 133 -1.64 0.96 13.72
CA ASN A 133 -2.04 2.37 13.84
C ASN A 133 -0.90 3.19 14.46
N TYR A 134 0.12 3.49 13.64
CA TYR A 134 1.31 4.23 14.05
C TYR A 134 1.02 5.73 14.27
N ARG A 135 1.84 6.42 15.07
CA ARG A 135 1.72 7.86 15.35
C ARG A 135 2.00 8.71 14.11
N LEU A 136 1.27 9.81 13.93
CA LEU A 136 1.35 10.61 12.71
C LEU A 136 2.22 11.86 12.90
N ALA A 137 2.90 12.25 11.82
CA ALA A 137 3.57 13.55 11.70
C ALA A 137 2.54 14.65 11.44
N PRO A 138 2.79 15.93 11.82
CA PRO A 138 4.03 16.49 12.35
C PRO A 138 4.22 16.39 13.87
N GLU A 139 3.20 15.98 14.63
CA GLU A 139 3.26 15.87 16.09
C GLU A 139 4.29 14.83 16.54
N HIS A 140 4.41 13.76 15.76
CA HIS A 140 5.41 12.71 15.94
C HIS A 140 6.21 12.57 14.66
N ARG A 141 7.40 13.18 14.62
CA ARG A 141 8.34 13.07 13.49
C ARG A 141 9.10 11.75 13.55
N VAL A 142 9.83 11.44 12.48
CA VAL A 142 10.80 10.35 12.47
C VAL A 142 11.77 10.50 13.67
N PRO A 143 12.07 9.42 14.43
CA PRO A 143 11.80 8.00 14.17
C PRO A 143 10.49 7.42 14.75
N SER A 144 9.57 8.23 15.27
CA SER A 144 8.42 7.75 16.07
C SER A 144 7.61 6.63 15.39
N GLN A 145 7.36 6.77 14.09
CA GLN A 145 6.65 5.78 13.27
C GLN A 145 7.40 4.44 13.14
N TYR A 146 8.72 4.53 12.99
CA TYR A 146 9.58 3.35 12.88
C TYR A 146 9.66 2.62 14.22
N ASP A 147 9.70 3.39 15.32
CA ASP A 147 9.65 2.84 16.68
C ASP A 147 8.32 2.11 16.91
N ASP A 148 7.18 2.71 16.54
CA ASP A 148 5.86 2.11 16.69
C ASP A 148 5.72 0.79 15.90
N GLY A 149 6.25 0.75 14.68
CA GLY A 149 6.27 -0.45 13.86
C GLY A 149 7.12 -1.56 14.49
N PHE A 150 8.35 -1.22 14.89
CA PHE A 150 9.28 -2.18 15.50
C PHE A 150 8.79 -2.69 16.87
N ASP A 151 8.25 -1.80 17.72
CA ASP A 151 7.67 -2.17 19.01
C ASP A 151 6.46 -3.10 18.84
N THR A 152 5.67 -2.92 17.78
CA THR A 152 4.57 -3.84 17.47
C THR A 152 5.09 -5.24 17.08
N LEU A 153 6.18 -5.34 16.31
CA LEU A 153 6.80 -6.64 16.01
C LEU A 153 7.29 -7.34 17.27
N ARG A 154 7.97 -6.61 18.16
CA ARG A 154 8.42 -7.15 19.46
C ARG A 154 7.24 -7.57 20.33
N PHE A 155 6.16 -6.79 20.32
CA PHE A 155 4.96 -7.08 21.08
C PHE A 155 4.31 -8.40 20.64
N ILE A 156 4.14 -8.64 19.33
CA ILE A 156 3.51 -9.89 18.85
C ILE A 156 4.44 -11.10 18.99
N ASP A 157 5.76 -10.91 18.91
CA ASP A 157 6.75 -11.96 19.18
C ASP A 157 6.64 -12.46 20.63
N PHE A 158 6.59 -11.52 21.59
CA PHE A 158 6.49 -11.83 23.01
C PHE A 158 5.07 -12.28 23.43
N ASN A 159 4.03 -11.65 22.88
CA ASN A 159 2.63 -11.88 23.25
C ASN A 159 1.86 -12.69 22.20
N GLN A 160 2.42 -13.78 21.68
CA GLN A 160 1.82 -14.56 20.57
C GLN A 160 0.33 -14.94 20.78
N HIS A 161 -0.14 -15.05 22.02
CA HIS A 161 -1.53 -15.37 22.38
C HIS A 161 -2.55 -14.29 21.97
N VAL A 162 -2.10 -13.09 21.59
CA VAL A 162 -2.97 -12.05 21.01
C VAL A 162 -3.36 -12.37 19.56
N LEU A 163 -2.63 -13.28 18.91
CA LEU A 163 -2.91 -13.80 17.57
C LEU A 163 -3.69 -15.12 17.69
N PRO A 164 -4.43 -15.54 16.65
CA PRO A 164 -5.09 -16.84 16.66
C PRO A 164 -4.07 -17.98 16.74
N PRO A 165 -4.41 -19.16 17.30
CA PRO A 165 -3.47 -20.26 17.52
C PRO A 165 -2.75 -20.78 16.28
N ASN A 166 -3.35 -20.63 15.11
CA ASN A 166 -2.78 -21.06 13.83
C ASN A 166 -1.99 -19.94 13.10
N ALA A 167 -1.74 -18.80 13.76
CA ALA A 167 -0.86 -17.76 13.23
C ALA A 167 0.61 -18.20 13.35
N ASP A 168 1.29 -18.38 12.22
CA ASP A 168 2.69 -18.77 12.19
C ASP A 168 3.61 -17.55 12.06
N LEU A 169 4.18 -17.15 13.20
CA LEU A 169 5.14 -16.05 13.31
C LEU A 169 6.47 -16.34 12.60
N SER A 170 6.80 -17.61 12.31
CA SER A 170 7.99 -17.96 11.52
C SER A 170 7.82 -17.65 10.03
N ARG A 171 6.57 -17.36 9.60
CA ARG A 171 6.18 -16.93 8.25
C ARG A 171 5.59 -15.52 8.28
N CYS A 172 6.37 -14.57 8.79
CA CYS A 172 5.96 -13.17 8.86
C CYS A 172 6.35 -12.40 7.58
N PHE A 173 5.41 -11.62 7.05
CA PHE A 173 5.62 -10.67 5.97
C PHE A 173 5.39 -9.25 6.48
N ILE A 174 6.25 -8.32 6.09
CA ILE A 174 6.05 -6.90 6.36
C ILE A 174 5.57 -6.23 5.08
N SER A 175 4.49 -5.47 5.16
CA SER A 175 3.86 -4.81 4.02
C SER A 175 3.55 -3.36 4.32
N GLY A 176 3.53 -2.54 3.30
CA GLY A 176 2.95 -1.22 3.42
C GLY A 176 2.79 -0.53 2.08
N ASP A 177 1.89 0.45 2.08
CA ASP A 177 1.55 1.23 0.90
C ASP A 177 2.00 2.69 1.07
N SER A 178 2.52 3.31 0.01
CA SER A 178 2.91 4.73 0.08
C SER A 178 3.88 4.97 1.25
N ALA A 179 3.58 5.90 2.16
CA ALA A 179 4.34 6.12 3.40
C ALA A 179 4.48 4.85 4.26
N GLY A 180 3.47 3.98 4.29
CA GLY A 180 3.56 2.68 4.93
C GLY A 180 4.61 1.76 4.28
N GLY A 181 4.82 1.86 2.97
CA GLY A 181 5.88 1.13 2.26
C GLY A 181 7.29 1.61 2.66
N ASN A 182 7.43 2.90 2.97
CA ASN A 182 8.65 3.46 3.57
C ASN A 182 8.87 2.93 4.99
N LEU A 183 7.84 2.95 5.84
CA LEU A 183 7.88 2.38 7.19
C LEU A 183 8.25 0.89 7.13
N ALA A 184 7.63 0.13 6.23
CA ALA A 184 7.92 -1.29 6.02
C ALA A 184 9.42 -1.54 5.76
N HIS A 185 10.06 -0.73 4.91
CA HIS A 185 11.50 -0.82 4.65
C HIS A 185 12.34 -0.60 5.92
N HIS A 186 12.15 0.55 6.59
CA HIS A 186 12.95 0.91 7.76
C HIS A 186 12.72 -0.03 8.95
N VAL A 187 11.49 -0.49 9.16
CA VAL A 187 11.18 -1.50 10.19
C VAL A 187 11.79 -2.85 9.83
N THR A 188 11.81 -3.22 8.54
CA THR A 188 12.47 -4.46 8.08
C THR A 188 13.99 -4.41 8.32
N LEU A 189 14.64 -3.27 8.09
CA LEU A 189 16.06 -3.10 8.41
C LEU A 189 16.34 -3.29 9.91
N ARG A 190 15.50 -2.72 10.77
CA ARG A 190 15.62 -2.92 12.23
C ARG A 190 15.36 -4.37 12.63
N ALA A 191 14.35 -5.00 12.05
CA ALA A 191 14.01 -6.39 12.31
C ALA A 191 15.13 -7.35 11.86
N ALA A 192 15.80 -7.09 10.73
CA ALA A 192 16.91 -7.89 10.23
C ALA A 192 18.15 -7.88 11.17
N ASN A 193 18.28 -6.83 11.99
CA ASN A 193 19.35 -6.67 12.97
C ASN A 193 18.93 -7.05 14.40
N HIS A 194 17.70 -7.56 14.58
CA HIS A 194 17.16 -7.94 15.88
C HIS A 194 16.98 -9.46 15.97
N HIS A 195 17.20 -10.00 17.16
CA HIS A 195 16.92 -11.41 17.45
C HIS A 195 15.54 -11.54 18.10
N PHE A 196 14.57 -11.99 17.33
CA PHE A 196 13.24 -12.39 17.81
C PHE A 196 13.25 -13.84 18.27
N GLU A 197 12.39 -14.19 19.23
CA GLU A 197 12.28 -15.56 19.74
C GLU A 197 11.53 -16.47 18.76
N ARG A 198 10.51 -15.95 18.08
CA ARG A 198 9.56 -16.70 17.24
C ARG A 198 9.39 -16.07 15.86
N LEU A 199 9.34 -14.75 15.84
CA LEU A 199 9.06 -13.97 14.64
C LEU A 199 10.23 -14.06 13.66
N LYS A 200 9.92 -14.45 12.43
CA LYS A 200 10.87 -14.40 11.32
C LYS A 200 10.25 -13.68 10.14
N VAL A 201 10.85 -12.56 9.76
CA VAL A 201 10.48 -11.82 8.56
C VAL A 201 11.06 -12.54 7.36
N ILE A 202 10.19 -13.13 6.53
CA ILE A 202 10.58 -13.91 5.35
C ILE A 202 10.31 -13.19 4.03
N GLY A 203 9.56 -12.09 4.05
CA GLY A 203 9.27 -11.32 2.85
C GLY A 203 8.81 -9.89 3.17
N GLN A 204 9.04 -9.00 2.22
CA GLN A 204 8.53 -7.63 2.21
C GLN A 204 7.62 -7.40 1.01
N ILE A 205 6.48 -6.74 1.23
CA ILE A 205 5.53 -6.33 0.19
C ILE A 205 5.47 -4.80 0.14
N ALA A 206 6.22 -4.21 -0.79
CA ALA A 206 6.32 -2.76 -0.98
C ALA A 206 5.32 -2.29 -2.05
N MET A 207 4.28 -1.57 -1.65
CA MET A 207 3.24 -1.08 -2.56
C MET A 207 3.43 0.42 -2.79
N GLN A 208 3.89 0.82 -3.97
CA GLN A 208 4.14 2.22 -4.32
C GLN A 208 4.89 2.98 -3.20
N PRO A 209 6.00 2.45 -2.66
CA PRO A 209 6.61 2.98 -1.45
C PRO A 209 7.04 4.44 -1.64
N PHE A 210 6.80 5.25 -0.62
CA PHE A 210 7.02 6.69 -0.63
C PHE A 210 8.49 6.99 -0.29
N PHE A 211 9.32 7.01 -1.33
CA PHE A 211 10.69 7.49 -1.28
C PHE A 211 10.84 8.81 -2.04
N GLY A 212 11.97 9.48 -1.84
CA GLY A 212 12.24 10.76 -2.47
C GLY A 212 13.71 11.14 -2.35
N GLY A 213 13.99 12.38 -2.73
CA GLY A 213 15.30 13.03 -2.63
C GLY A 213 15.14 14.52 -2.95
N GLU A 214 16.23 15.28 -2.85
CA GLU A 214 16.16 16.70 -3.19
C GLU A 214 16.01 16.96 -4.69
N GLU A 215 16.65 16.14 -5.53
CA GLU A 215 16.46 16.19 -6.97
C GLU A 215 15.01 15.86 -7.36
N ARG A 216 14.58 16.35 -8.53
CA ARG A 216 13.30 15.98 -9.11
C ARG A 216 13.49 14.97 -10.21
N THR A 217 12.76 13.88 -10.12
CA THR A 217 12.74 12.86 -11.16
C THR A 217 11.88 13.28 -12.35
N GLU A 218 12.06 12.62 -13.49
CA GLU A 218 11.27 12.90 -14.70
C GLU A 218 9.77 12.69 -14.45
N SER A 219 9.40 11.60 -13.77
CA SER A 219 8.00 11.32 -13.42
C SER A 219 7.37 12.39 -12.53
N GLU A 220 8.09 12.93 -11.54
CA GLU A 220 7.61 14.05 -10.72
C GLU A 220 7.33 15.31 -11.55
N LEU A 221 8.20 15.63 -12.52
CA LEU A 221 8.06 16.79 -13.39
C LEU A 221 6.98 16.60 -14.47
N ARG A 222 6.75 15.36 -14.89
CA ARG A 222 5.75 15.01 -15.92
C ARG A 222 4.34 14.86 -15.35
N LEU A 223 4.20 14.35 -14.13
CA LEU A 223 2.92 14.00 -13.48
C LEU A 223 2.49 15.02 -12.41
N THR A 224 2.67 16.31 -12.67
CA THR A 224 2.46 17.39 -11.70
C THR A 224 1.02 17.52 -11.17
N ASN A 225 0.03 17.13 -11.97
CA ASN A 225 -1.39 17.22 -11.62
C ASN A 225 -1.98 15.89 -11.14
N ALA A 226 -1.14 14.93 -10.75
CA ALA A 226 -1.61 13.68 -10.20
C ALA A 226 -2.43 13.93 -8.90
N PRO A 227 -3.64 13.37 -8.77
CA PRO A 227 -4.37 13.37 -7.52
C PRO A 227 -3.67 12.55 -6.44
N LEU A 228 -4.00 12.83 -5.17
CA LEU A 228 -3.42 12.25 -3.94
C LEU A 228 -1.94 12.58 -3.73
N VAL A 229 -1.10 12.44 -4.75
CA VAL A 229 0.35 12.66 -4.70
C VAL A 229 0.74 13.61 -5.81
N ASN A 230 1.42 14.70 -5.45
CA ASN A 230 2.10 15.62 -6.36
C ASN A 230 3.27 16.26 -5.61
N THR A 231 4.14 16.98 -6.32
CA THR A 231 5.36 17.56 -5.73
C THR A 231 5.07 18.50 -4.56
N GLU A 232 4.05 19.36 -4.65
CA GLU A 232 3.70 20.28 -3.57
C GLU A 232 3.26 19.54 -2.28
N ARG A 233 2.43 18.50 -2.42
CA ARG A 233 1.98 17.67 -1.31
C ARG A 233 3.13 16.87 -0.73
N THR A 234 3.96 16.23 -1.56
CA THR A 234 5.06 15.40 -1.07
C THR A 234 6.13 16.23 -0.37
N ASP A 235 6.43 17.43 -0.87
CA ASP A 235 7.33 18.36 -0.19
C ASP A 235 6.83 18.73 1.20
N TRP A 236 5.53 19.03 1.31
CA TRP A 236 4.91 19.35 2.57
C TRP A 236 4.93 18.15 3.53
N MET A 237 4.60 16.95 3.06
CA MET A 237 4.63 15.71 3.85
C MET A 237 6.04 15.38 4.34
N TRP A 238 7.06 15.52 3.48
CA TRP A 238 8.45 15.33 3.87
C TRP A 238 8.87 16.34 4.95
N ARG A 239 8.53 17.63 4.79
CA ARG A 239 8.80 18.63 5.83
C ARG A 239 8.05 18.36 7.13
N ALA A 240 6.87 17.74 7.09
CA ALA A 240 6.12 17.36 8.29
C ALA A 240 6.76 16.16 9.00
N PHE A 241 7.29 15.19 8.24
CA PHE A 241 7.79 13.92 8.73
C PHE A 241 9.27 13.96 9.19
N LEU A 242 10.15 14.60 8.42
CA LEU A 242 11.59 14.61 8.65
C LEU A 242 11.98 15.48 9.87
N PRO A 243 13.20 15.34 10.41
CA PRO A 243 13.68 16.22 11.47
C PRO A 243 13.68 17.68 11.01
N VAL A 244 13.41 18.61 11.94
CA VAL A 244 13.43 20.05 11.63
C VAL A 244 14.83 20.45 11.15
N GLY A 245 14.90 21.16 10.03
CA GLY A 245 16.17 21.55 9.39
C GLY A 245 16.75 20.51 8.44
N SER A 246 16.17 19.30 8.36
CA SER A 246 16.56 18.29 7.38
C SER A 246 15.97 18.57 5.99
N ASN A 247 16.59 18.01 4.97
CA ASN A 247 16.07 17.93 3.61
C ASN A 247 15.75 16.47 3.24
N ARG A 248 15.32 16.22 2.00
CA ARG A 248 14.90 14.89 1.53
C ARG A 248 16.02 13.95 1.14
N ASP A 249 17.28 14.39 1.18
CA ASP A 249 18.42 13.48 1.09
C ASP A 249 18.74 12.83 2.45
N ASN A 250 17.93 13.10 3.47
CA ASN A 250 17.88 12.29 4.70
C ASN A 250 17.58 10.82 4.38
N GLU A 251 18.23 9.90 5.09
CA GLU A 251 18.06 8.44 4.93
C GLU A 251 16.60 7.95 5.03
N ALA A 252 15.76 8.67 5.80
CA ALA A 252 14.36 8.34 5.94
C ALA A 252 13.59 8.51 4.62
N ALA A 253 14.01 9.44 3.76
CA ALA A 253 13.39 9.73 2.47
C ALA A 253 14.15 9.10 1.29
N ASN A 254 15.48 9.27 1.25
CA ASN A 254 16.36 8.83 0.18
C ASN A 254 17.20 7.62 0.64
N VAL A 255 16.56 6.45 0.71
CA VAL A 255 17.13 5.23 1.32
C VAL A 255 18.38 4.68 0.63
N PHE A 256 18.66 5.09 -0.61
CA PHE A 256 19.88 4.77 -1.35
C PHE A 256 20.61 6.02 -1.88
N GLY A 257 20.38 7.16 -1.22
CA GLY A 257 21.00 8.44 -1.53
C GLY A 257 22.37 8.64 -0.88
N PRO A 258 22.86 9.90 -0.85
CA PRO A 258 24.18 10.24 -0.30
C PRO A 258 24.37 9.87 1.17
N ASN A 259 23.29 9.88 1.95
CA ASN A 259 23.30 9.58 3.39
C ASN A 259 22.71 8.18 3.70
N SER A 260 22.74 7.26 2.73
CA SER A 260 22.16 5.93 2.90
C SER A 260 22.93 5.04 3.88
N VAL A 261 22.20 4.09 4.48
CA VAL A 261 22.77 3.04 5.32
C VAL A 261 23.29 1.90 4.43
N ASP A 262 24.48 1.40 4.73
CA ASP A 262 25.01 0.20 4.07
C ASP A 262 24.25 -1.04 4.56
N ILE A 263 23.63 -1.75 3.63
CA ILE A 263 22.86 -2.96 3.90
C ILE A 263 23.55 -4.24 3.37
N SER A 264 24.81 -4.16 2.94
CA SER A 264 25.55 -5.27 2.33
C SER A 264 25.48 -6.55 3.17
N ASP A 265 25.83 -6.45 4.45
CA ASP A 265 25.88 -7.59 5.37
C ASP A 265 24.53 -7.94 6.02
N MET A 266 23.47 -7.18 5.72
CA MET A 266 22.15 -7.41 6.30
C MET A 266 21.41 -8.53 5.59
N LYS A 267 20.80 -9.43 6.38
CA LYS A 267 19.85 -10.44 5.89
C LYS A 267 18.49 -9.79 5.63
N PHE A 268 18.40 -9.00 4.57
CA PHE A 268 17.16 -8.38 4.14
C PHE A 268 16.29 -9.42 3.40
N PRO A 269 14.99 -9.55 3.74
CA PRO A 269 14.12 -10.54 3.12
C PRO A 269 13.85 -10.21 1.64
N ALA A 270 13.43 -11.23 0.88
CA ALA A 270 12.97 -11.03 -0.49
C ALA A 270 11.87 -9.97 -0.53
N THR A 271 11.88 -9.11 -1.53
CA THR A 271 10.92 -8.01 -1.67
C THR A 271 10.12 -8.17 -2.94
N ILE A 272 8.79 -8.07 -2.85
CA ILE A 272 7.93 -7.80 -4.01
C ILE A 272 7.56 -6.31 -4.00
N LEU A 273 7.83 -5.64 -5.11
CA LEU A 273 7.64 -4.20 -5.32
C LEU A 273 6.57 -3.98 -6.39
N PHE A 274 5.52 -3.25 -6.03
CA PHE A 274 4.46 -2.85 -6.95
C PHE A 274 4.56 -1.37 -7.30
N MET A 275 4.54 -1.06 -8.59
CA MET A 275 4.69 0.31 -9.11
C MET A 275 3.55 0.65 -10.08
N GLY A 276 3.13 1.90 -10.08
CA GLY A 276 2.11 2.42 -10.99
C GLY A 276 2.68 3.39 -12.01
N GLY A 277 2.34 3.25 -13.29
CA GLY A 277 2.87 4.11 -14.36
C GLY A 277 2.38 5.57 -14.30
N TYR A 278 1.31 5.85 -13.56
CA TYR A 278 0.81 7.20 -13.26
C TYR A 278 1.09 7.64 -11.83
N ASP A 279 2.01 6.95 -11.14
CA ASP A 279 2.54 7.41 -9.85
C ASP A 279 3.69 8.41 -10.09
N PRO A 280 3.62 9.64 -9.55
CA PRO A 280 4.75 10.59 -9.62
C PRO A 280 6.01 10.09 -8.91
N LEU A 281 5.92 9.13 -8.00
CA LEU A 281 7.06 8.58 -7.26
C LEU A 281 7.69 7.34 -7.92
N GLN A 282 7.20 6.92 -9.09
CA GLN A 282 7.63 5.68 -9.74
C GLN A 282 9.14 5.61 -10.01
N ASP A 283 9.79 6.74 -10.32
CA ASP A 283 11.24 6.73 -10.57
C ASP A 283 12.02 6.53 -9.27
N TRP A 284 11.55 7.09 -8.14
CA TRP A 284 12.09 6.79 -6.82
C TRP A 284 11.88 5.31 -6.44
N GLN A 285 10.76 4.72 -6.85
CA GLN A 285 10.49 3.28 -6.65
C GLN A 285 11.41 2.40 -7.51
N ARG A 286 11.70 2.79 -8.76
CA ARG A 286 12.69 2.11 -9.62
C ARG A 286 14.10 2.19 -9.04
N ARG A 287 14.50 3.37 -8.54
CA ARG A 287 15.78 3.57 -7.85
C ARG A 287 15.87 2.74 -6.57
N TYR A 288 14.77 2.57 -5.85
CA TYR A 288 14.72 1.65 -4.70
C TYR A 288 15.00 0.20 -5.10
N ARG A 289 14.39 -0.30 -6.18
CA ARG A 289 14.69 -1.63 -6.74
C ARG A 289 16.17 -1.74 -7.13
N GLU A 290 16.70 -0.75 -7.82
CA GLU A 290 18.10 -0.72 -8.26
C GLU A 290 19.07 -0.73 -7.08
N GLY A 291 18.79 0.05 -6.04
CA GLY A 291 19.58 0.07 -4.81
C GLY A 291 19.61 -1.27 -4.10
N LEU A 292 18.44 -1.92 -3.90
CA LEU A 292 18.38 -3.26 -3.33
C LEU A 292 19.17 -4.28 -4.16
N ASN A 293 19.03 -4.26 -5.49
CA ASN A 293 19.79 -5.14 -6.39
C ASN A 293 21.30 -4.91 -6.29
N LYS A 294 21.73 -3.64 -6.19
CA LYS A 294 23.16 -3.27 -6.02
C LYS A 294 23.76 -3.89 -4.75
N TYR A 295 22.98 -4.01 -3.69
CA TYR A 295 23.37 -4.68 -2.44
C TYR A 295 23.10 -6.19 -2.44
N GLY A 296 22.81 -6.78 -3.61
CA GLY A 296 22.58 -8.21 -3.78
C GLY A 296 21.29 -8.73 -3.11
N LYS A 297 20.30 -7.85 -2.86
CA LYS A 297 19.03 -8.25 -2.25
C LYS A 297 18.05 -8.72 -3.32
N GLU A 298 17.24 -9.71 -2.99
CA GLU A 298 16.27 -10.31 -3.90
C GLU A 298 15.03 -9.41 -4.05
N VAL A 299 14.78 -8.92 -5.28
CA VAL A 299 13.63 -8.06 -5.58
C VAL A 299 12.87 -8.52 -6.81
N TYR A 300 11.56 -8.66 -6.65
CA TYR A 300 10.60 -8.86 -7.72
C TYR A 300 9.84 -7.55 -7.94
N SER A 301 9.77 -7.05 -9.17
CA SER A 301 9.05 -5.81 -9.46
C SER A 301 7.93 -6.05 -10.46
N ILE A 302 6.76 -5.48 -10.14
CA ILE A 302 5.55 -5.56 -10.97
C ILE A 302 5.10 -4.15 -11.26
N GLU A 303 5.04 -3.83 -12.55
CA GLU A 303 4.65 -2.52 -13.05
C GLU A 303 3.25 -2.61 -13.64
N TYR A 304 2.36 -1.73 -13.18
CA TYR A 304 1.03 -1.55 -13.73
C TYR A 304 1.00 -0.20 -14.48
N PRO A 305 1.20 -0.19 -15.81
CA PRO A 305 1.40 1.06 -16.56
C PRO A 305 0.25 2.06 -16.43
N ASN A 306 -0.97 1.56 -16.22
CA ASN A 306 -2.18 2.39 -16.12
C ASN A 306 -2.63 2.68 -14.68
N ALA A 307 -1.90 2.21 -13.67
CA ALA A 307 -2.24 2.43 -12.28
C ALA A 307 -1.72 3.78 -11.77
N PHE A 308 -2.56 4.49 -11.01
CA PHE A 308 -2.20 5.70 -10.29
C PHE A 308 -1.80 5.38 -8.84
N HIS A 309 -1.35 6.39 -8.09
CA HIS A 309 -0.95 6.20 -6.69
C HIS A 309 -2.12 5.70 -5.81
N SER A 310 -1.89 4.65 -5.02
CA SER A 310 -2.86 3.99 -4.14
C SER A 310 -4.10 3.37 -4.82
N PHE A 311 -4.06 3.07 -6.12
CA PHE A 311 -5.21 2.51 -6.86
C PHE A 311 -5.87 1.27 -6.19
N TYR A 312 -5.09 0.47 -5.46
CA TYR A 312 -5.56 -0.73 -4.77
C TYR A 312 -6.47 -0.47 -3.57
N VAL A 313 -6.52 0.74 -3.01
CA VAL A 313 -7.43 1.04 -1.89
C VAL A 313 -8.87 1.33 -2.34
N PHE A 314 -9.10 1.42 -3.65
CA PHE A 314 -10.42 1.71 -4.24
C PHE A 314 -11.08 0.41 -4.72
N PRO A 315 -11.99 -0.21 -3.94
CA PRO A 315 -12.51 -1.54 -4.23
C PRO A 315 -13.31 -1.65 -5.53
N ASN A 316 -13.80 -0.52 -6.06
CA ASN A 316 -14.59 -0.47 -7.29
C ASN A 316 -13.72 -0.50 -8.56
N LEU A 317 -12.39 -0.44 -8.43
CA LEU A 317 -11.49 -0.56 -9.56
C LEU A 317 -11.15 -2.04 -9.81
N PRO A 318 -11.29 -2.54 -11.04
CA PRO A 318 -10.81 -3.88 -11.41
C PRO A 318 -9.32 -4.09 -11.07
N GLU A 319 -8.53 -3.02 -11.18
CA GLU A 319 -7.11 -3.01 -10.88
C GLU A 319 -6.84 -3.27 -9.38
N ALA A 320 -7.79 -2.99 -8.50
CA ALA A 320 -7.55 -3.06 -7.07
C ALA A 320 -7.25 -4.47 -6.54
N SER A 321 -7.60 -5.52 -7.30
CA SER A 321 -7.27 -6.91 -6.98
C SER A 321 -6.00 -7.42 -7.66
N LEU A 322 -5.31 -6.59 -8.48
CA LEU A 322 -4.11 -7.04 -9.20
C LEU A 322 -2.99 -7.48 -8.25
N LEU A 323 -2.82 -6.80 -7.12
CA LEU A 323 -1.82 -7.16 -6.11
C LEU A 323 -2.00 -8.58 -5.56
N ILE A 324 -3.25 -9.03 -5.48
CA ILE A 324 -3.60 -10.32 -4.90
C ILE A 324 -3.28 -11.48 -5.85
N ARG A 325 -3.18 -11.22 -7.16
CA ARG A 325 -2.77 -12.23 -8.14
C ARG A 325 -1.39 -12.80 -7.82
N GLU A 326 -0.56 -12.00 -7.16
CA GLU A 326 0.81 -12.34 -6.77
C GLU A 326 0.91 -13.02 -5.40
N ARG A 327 -0.22 -13.55 -4.90
CA ARG A 327 -0.31 -14.34 -3.65
C ARG A 327 0.68 -15.49 -3.57
N ALA A 328 1.22 -15.96 -4.70
CA ALA A 328 2.27 -16.96 -4.75
C ALA A 328 3.47 -16.59 -3.85
N PHE A 329 3.83 -15.30 -3.81
CA PHE A 329 4.88 -14.78 -2.94
C PHE A 329 4.62 -15.06 -1.46
N VAL A 330 3.41 -14.76 -1.00
CA VAL A 330 2.98 -14.95 0.40
C VAL A 330 2.79 -16.43 0.74
N LEU A 331 2.34 -17.22 -0.24
CA LEU A 331 2.12 -18.65 -0.11
C LEU A 331 3.39 -19.49 -0.29
N GLY A 332 4.57 -18.88 -0.35
CA GLY A 332 5.87 -19.58 -0.42
C GLY A 332 6.12 -20.33 -1.73
N ARG A 333 5.42 -19.98 -2.81
CA ARG A 333 5.66 -20.55 -4.14
C ARG A 333 6.67 -19.67 -4.88
N LYS A 334 7.67 -20.28 -5.52
CA LYS A 334 8.68 -19.56 -6.31
C LYS A 334 7.97 -18.62 -7.31
N LEU A 335 8.25 -17.33 -7.21
CA LEU A 335 7.94 -16.39 -8.28
C LEU A 335 8.93 -16.67 -9.42
N HIS A 336 8.44 -16.83 -10.65
CA HIS A 336 9.34 -16.93 -11.80
C HIS A 336 10.00 -15.56 -12.01
N HIS A 337 11.33 -15.51 -12.07
CA HIS A 337 12.12 -14.32 -12.39
C HIS A 337 11.76 -13.80 -13.78
N GLN A 338 10.73 -12.96 -13.87
CA GLN A 338 10.47 -12.12 -15.02
C GLN A 338 9.98 -10.77 -14.50
N ALA A 339 10.43 -9.69 -15.12
CA ALA A 339 9.68 -8.44 -15.09
C ALA A 339 8.32 -8.77 -15.72
N ILE A 340 7.33 -9.11 -14.90
CA ILE A 340 5.96 -9.29 -15.38
C ILE A 340 5.45 -7.88 -15.66
N LEU A 341 5.68 -7.42 -16.88
CA LEU A 341 4.84 -6.37 -17.45
C LEU A 341 3.45 -6.97 -17.48
N ALA A 342 2.56 -6.51 -16.60
CA ALA A 342 1.14 -6.78 -16.72
C ALA A 342 0.62 -5.99 -17.95
N GLN A 343 1.00 -6.43 -19.15
CA GLN A 343 0.77 -5.73 -20.40
C GLN A 343 -0.59 -6.07 -21.05
N GLU A 344 -1.37 -6.98 -20.49
CA GLU A 344 -2.67 -7.34 -21.06
C GLU A 344 -3.74 -7.51 -19.97
N LEU A 345 -4.55 -6.46 -19.73
CA LEU A 345 -5.98 -6.54 -19.36
C LEU A 345 -6.58 -5.17 -18.96
N VAL A 346 -6.36 -4.13 -19.76
CA VAL A 346 -7.13 -2.88 -19.65
C VAL A 346 -7.60 -2.48 -21.04
N TYR A 347 -8.63 -3.16 -21.58
CA TYR A 347 -9.50 -2.62 -22.64
C TYR A 347 -10.76 -3.46 -22.95
N VAL A 348 -10.89 -4.72 -22.50
CA VAL A 348 -11.97 -5.60 -22.99
C VAL A 348 -13.33 -5.43 -22.26
N LEU A 349 -13.36 -4.93 -21.02
CA LEU A 349 -14.61 -4.91 -20.22
C LEU A 349 -15.51 -3.66 -20.41
N HIS A 350 -15.17 -2.74 -21.32
CA HIS A 350 -16.08 -1.62 -21.66
C HIS A 350 -16.69 -1.70 -23.07
N LYS A 351 -16.17 -2.54 -23.97
CA LYS A 351 -16.82 -2.77 -25.27
C LYS A 351 -17.89 -3.85 -25.25
N SER A 352 -17.74 -4.89 -24.43
CA SER A 352 -18.70 -6.01 -24.38
C SER A 352 -20.06 -5.64 -23.77
N SER A 353 -20.18 -4.50 -23.08
CA SER A 353 -21.45 -4.05 -22.48
C SER A 353 -22.18 -2.98 -23.30
N PHE A 354 -21.58 -2.48 -24.39
CA PHE A 354 -22.21 -1.51 -25.30
C PHE A 354 -22.64 -2.11 -26.64
N GLU A 355 -22.07 -3.26 -27.04
CA GLU A 355 -22.45 -3.95 -28.29
C GLU A 355 -23.61 -4.95 -28.11
N THR A 356 -24.02 -5.27 -26.88
CA THR A 356 -25.14 -6.19 -26.61
C THR A 356 -26.49 -5.52 -26.38
N SER A 357 -26.59 -4.18 -26.43
CA SER A 357 -27.86 -3.46 -26.22
C SER A 357 -28.43 -2.73 -27.44
N ASN A 358 -27.83 -2.84 -28.64
CA ASN A 358 -28.30 -2.13 -29.84
C ASN A 358 -28.37 -2.97 -31.13
N GLY A 359 -28.39 -4.30 -31.02
CA GLY A 359 -28.60 -5.22 -32.15
C GLY A 359 -29.97 -5.89 -32.11
N GLY A 360 -31.05 -5.14 -32.34
CA GLY A 360 -32.40 -5.69 -32.16
C GLY A 360 -33.55 -4.92 -32.81
N LYS A 361 -33.43 -4.51 -34.07
CA LYS A 361 -34.59 -4.25 -34.94
C LYS A 361 -34.31 -4.72 -36.36
N ALA A 362 -34.64 -5.99 -36.63
CA ALA A 362 -34.72 -6.53 -37.97
C ALA A 362 -35.99 -5.99 -38.66
N THR A 363 -35.78 -5.26 -39.76
CA THR A 363 -36.81 -4.88 -40.73
C THR A 363 -37.25 -6.11 -41.52
N LYS A 364 -38.54 -6.45 -41.46
CA LYS A 364 -39.19 -7.34 -42.44
C LYS A 364 -39.35 -6.56 -43.75
N SER A 365 -38.73 -7.04 -44.83
CA SER A 365 -39.07 -6.65 -46.19
C SER A 365 -39.80 -7.78 -46.90
N ASP A 366 -40.92 -7.39 -47.49
CA ASP A 366 -41.76 -8.09 -48.44
C ASP A 366 -41.02 -8.95 -49.47
N ASN A 367 -41.58 -10.12 -49.76
CA ASN A 367 -41.41 -10.81 -51.03
C ASN A 367 -42.80 -10.92 -51.69
N GLY A 368 -43.06 -9.98 -52.60
CA GLY A 368 -44.19 -10.01 -53.51
C GLY A 368 -43.97 -11.01 -54.64
N LYS A 369 -45.03 -11.77 -54.95
CA LYS A 369 -45.25 -12.41 -56.24
C LYS A 369 -45.51 -11.34 -57.30
N GLY A 370 -45.04 -11.56 -58.52
CA GLY A 370 -45.40 -10.76 -59.71
C GLY A 370 -44.25 -10.61 -60.66
#